data_AF-A0A936H5N4-F1
#
_entry.id   AF-A0A936H5N4-F1
#
_cell.length_a   1.000
_cell.length_b   1.000
_cell.length_c   1.000
_cell.angle_alpha   90.00
_cell.angle_beta   90.00
_cell.angle_gamma   90.00
#
_symmetry.space_group_name_H-M   'P 1'
#
loop_
_entity.id
_entity.type
_entity.pdbx_description
1 polymer ?
#
loop_
_entity_poly.entity_id
_entity_poly.type
_entity_poly.pdbx_seq_one_letter_code
_entity_poly.pdbx_strand_id
1 'polypeptide(L)'
;MKWNLKSFGYFSPAERRALLLTLAVAVVLFAAPEWGVQGKTEPPSLAGEDREWLQQHLEKLERPSFQKPGKSQLHQKKPLKPVRFDPNLVTAAQLEAMGVTSYLARNWERYLQKGGKFRHANPFRKLRNDRPGISSAYSFYDG
;
A
#
# COMPACT_ATOMS: atom_id res chain seq x y z
N MET A 1 37.99 -48.70 -13.68
CA MET A 1 37.42 -48.46 -15.03
C MET A 1 38.41 -47.66 -15.86
N LYS A 2 38.95 -48.23 -16.94
CA LYS A 2 39.88 -47.53 -17.85
C LYS A 2 39.05 -46.91 -18.99
N TRP A 3 38.92 -45.60 -19.00
CA TRP A 3 38.23 -44.89 -20.09
C TRP A 3 39.09 -44.95 -21.35
N ASN A 4 38.52 -45.43 -22.46
CA ASN A 4 39.19 -45.52 -23.76
C ASN A 4 38.62 -44.46 -24.70
N LEU A 5 39.31 -43.32 -24.84
CA LEU A 5 38.87 -42.18 -25.66
C LEU A 5 39.02 -42.38 -27.18
N LYS A 6 39.38 -43.58 -27.64
CA LYS A 6 39.57 -43.84 -29.08
C LYS A 6 38.26 -43.90 -29.87
N SER A 7 37.10 -43.91 -29.20
CA SER A 7 35.78 -43.88 -29.84
C SER A 7 35.30 -42.48 -30.26
N PHE A 8 36.00 -41.40 -29.89
CA PHE A 8 35.71 -40.03 -30.36
C PHE A 8 36.25 -39.76 -31.79
N GLY A 9 36.32 -40.80 -32.63
CA GLY A 9 37.01 -40.82 -33.92
C GLY A 9 36.35 -40.07 -35.08
N TYR A 10 35.33 -39.25 -34.84
CA TYR A 10 34.59 -38.57 -35.92
C TYR A 10 35.15 -37.19 -36.28
N PHE A 11 35.97 -36.57 -35.42
CA PHE A 11 36.47 -35.21 -35.63
C PHE A 11 37.88 -35.18 -36.23
N SER A 12 38.05 -34.37 -37.28
CA SER A 12 39.33 -34.08 -37.94
C SER A 12 40.32 -33.38 -36.99
N PRO A 13 41.64 -33.41 -37.26
CA PRO A 13 42.64 -32.74 -36.43
C PRO A 13 42.40 -31.23 -36.28
N ALA A 14 41.80 -30.59 -37.29
CA ALA A 14 41.41 -29.18 -37.24
C ALA A 14 40.19 -28.95 -36.35
N GLU A 15 39.17 -29.81 -36.46
CA GLU A 15 37.97 -29.74 -35.64
C GLU A 15 38.26 -30.00 -34.17
N ARG A 16 39.19 -30.91 -33.85
CA ARG A 16 39.61 -31.14 -32.47
C ARG A 16 40.23 -29.89 -31.85
N ARG A 17 41.04 -29.14 -32.62
CA ARG A 17 41.61 -27.87 -32.16
C ARG A 17 40.52 -26.83 -31.94
N ALA A 18 39.57 -26.71 -32.86
CA ALA A 18 38.43 -25.81 -32.72
C ALA A 18 37.58 -26.17 -31.49
N LEU A 19 37.28 -27.45 -31.29
CA LEU A 19 36.46 -27.94 -30.18
C LEU A 19 37.17 -27.75 -28.83
N LEU A 20 38.48 -28.00 -28.76
CA LEU A 20 39.29 -27.71 -27.57
C LEU A 20 39.33 -26.20 -27.27
N LEU A 21 39.48 -25.35 -28.29
CA LEU A 21 39.47 -23.90 -28.13
C LEU A 21 38.09 -23.40 -27.64
N THR A 22 37.00 -23.88 -28.24
CA THR A 22 35.64 -23.55 -27.81
C THR A 22 35.37 -24.00 -26.38
N LEU A 23 35.79 -25.21 -26.00
CA LEU A 23 35.66 -25.70 -24.64
C LEU A 23 36.46 -24.84 -23.66
N ALA A 24 37.69 -24.46 -24.01
CA ALA A 24 38.53 -23.61 -23.17
C ALA A 24 37.89 -22.21 -22.96
N VAL A 25 37.37 -21.59 -24.02
CA VAL A 25 36.64 -20.31 -23.93
C VAL A 25 35.37 -20.47 -23.07
N ALA A 26 34.61 -21.54 -23.26
CA ALA A 26 33.42 -21.81 -22.46
C ALA A 26 33.77 -21.97 -20.96
N VAL A 27 34.85 -22.70 -20.64
CA VAL A 27 35.33 -22.84 -19.25
C VAL A 27 35.78 -21.49 -18.69
N VAL A 28 36.48 -20.66 -19.45
CA VAL A 28 36.89 -19.31 -19.00
C VAL A 28 35.67 -18.42 -18.74
N LEU A 29 34.67 -18.44 -19.62
CA LEU A 29 33.43 -17.68 -19.44
C LEU A 29 32.61 -18.17 -18.24
N PHE A 30 32.62 -19.49 -17.97
CA PHE A 30 31.87 -20.09 -16.86
C PHE A 30 32.62 -20.05 -15.52
N ALA A 31 33.96 -19.94 -15.54
CA ALA A 31 34.78 -19.74 -14.34
C ALA A 31 34.92 -18.26 -13.95
N ALA A 32 34.67 -17.34 -14.89
CA ALA A 32 34.68 -15.89 -14.65
C ALA A 32 33.65 -15.36 -13.61
N PRO A 33 32.46 -15.94 -13.39
CA PRO A 33 31.53 -15.43 -12.37
C PRO A 33 31.98 -15.78 -10.94
N GLU A 34 32.79 -16.83 -10.77
CA GLU A 34 33.10 -17.42 -9.46
C GLU A 34 34.36 -16.84 -8.78
N TRP A 35 35.16 -16.00 -9.47
CA TRP A 35 36.32 -15.34 -8.85
C TRP A 35 36.13 -13.87 -8.48
N GLY A 36 35.01 -13.24 -8.89
CA GLY A 36 34.81 -11.80 -8.71
C GLY A 36 33.46 -11.38 -8.15
N VAL A 37 32.47 -12.28 -8.05
CA VAL A 37 31.14 -11.95 -7.50
C VAL A 37 30.84 -12.83 -6.30
N GLN A 38 31.75 -12.81 -5.33
CA GLN A 38 31.36 -12.89 -3.94
C GLN A 38 31.06 -11.49 -3.37
N GLY A 39 30.51 -10.62 -4.22
CA GLY A 39 29.72 -9.48 -3.78
C GLY A 39 28.36 -10.01 -3.41
N LYS A 40 28.27 -10.57 -2.19
CA LYS A 40 27.04 -10.83 -1.43
C LYS A 40 25.78 -10.36 -2.17
N THR A 41 25.08 -11.27 -2.84
CA THR A 41 23.67 -11.07 -3.15
C THR A 41 22.87 -11.18 -1.85
N GLU A 42 23.13 -10.25 -0.93
CA GLU A 42 22.15 -9.93 0.09
C GLU A 42 20.95 -9.31 -0.67
N PRO A 43 19.73 -9.86 -0.52
CA PRO A 43 18.52 -9.30 -1.13
C PRO A 43 18.46 -7.84 -0.70
N PRO A 44 18.35 -6.85 -1.62
CA PRO A 44 18.77 -5.45 -1.45
C PRO A 44 18.63 -5.01 0.00
N SER A 45 19.64 -5.36 0.79
CA SER A 45 19.61 -5.18 2.21
C SER A 45 20.07 -3.75 2.31
N LEU A 46 19.13 -2.87 2.64
CA LEU A 46 19.37 -1.46 2.92
C LEU A 46 20.78 -1.34 3.48
N ALA A 47 21.69 -0.76 2.69
CA ALA A 47 23.09 -0.68 3.06
C ALA A 47 23.19 0.08 4.38
N GLY A 48 24.27 -0.10 5.14
CA GLY A 48 24.40 0.43 6.51
C GLY A 48 23.92 1.88 6.67
N GLU A 49 24.26 2.77 5.72
CA GLU A 49 23.81 4.16 5.68
C GLU A 49 22.29 4.32 5.59
N ASP A 50 21.62 3.52 4.75
CA ASP A 50 20.17 3.54 4.59
C ASP A 50 19.47 3.01 5.85
N ARG A 51 20.09 2.07 6.56
CA ARG A 51 19.59 1.55 7.84
C ARG A 51 19.68 2.59 8.94
N GLU A 52 20.80 3.31 9.04
CA GLU A 52 20.96 4.39 10.02
C GLU A 52 19.99 5.54 9.74
N TRP A 53 19.83 5.93 8.46
CA TRP A 53 18.83 6.92 8.05
C TRP A 53 17.40 6.48 8.39
N LEU A 54 17.06 5.22 8.12
CA LEU A 54 15.74 4.66 8.43
C LEU A 54 15.48 4.60 9.94
N GLN A 55 16.46 4.20 10.74
CA GLN A 55 16.33 4.15 12.20
C GLN A 55 16.08 5.54 12.78
N GLN A 56 16.82 6.55 12.32
CA GLN A 56 16.60 7.95 12.72
C GLN A 56 15.20 8.45 12.31
N HIS A 57 14.71 8.05 11.13
CA HIS A 57 13.39 8.45 10.65
C HIS A 57 12.26 7.71 11.38
N LEU A 58 12.43 6.42 11.68
CA LEU A 58 11.47 5.62 12.43
C LEU A 58 11.33 6.13 13.86
N GLU A 59 12.42 6.48 14.55
CA GLU A 59 12.36 7.07 15.89
C GLU A 59 11.56 8.39 15.90
N LYS A 60 11.68 9.18 14.83
CA LYS A 60 10.94 10.44 14.65
C LYS A 60 9.44 10.22 14.43
N LEU A 61 9.04 9.08 13.84
CA LEU A 61 7.65 8.69 13.60
C LEU A 61 7.02 7.93 14.77
N GLU A 62 7.81 7.18 15.54
CA GLU A 62 7.36 6.47 16.74
C GLU A 62 7.04 7.39 17.90
N ARG A 63 7.50 8.66 17.87
CA ARG A 63 6.91 9.69 18.74
C ARG A 63 5.42 9.72 18.42
N PRO A 64 4.52 9.42 19.39
CA PRO A 64 3.09 9.51 19.18
C PRO A 64 2.70 10.99 19.09
N SER A 65 3.06 11.62 17.97
CA SER A 65 2.55 12.91 17.57
C SER A 65 1.27 12.68 16.76
N PHE A 66 0.32 11.99 17.40
CA PHE A 66 -1.06 12.45 17.34
C PHE A 66 -1.16 13.79 18.11
N GLN A 67 -0.33 14.76 17.73
CA GLN A 67 -0.62 16.16 17.98
C GLN A 67 -1.82 16.45 17.07
N LYS A 68 -3.01 16.18 17.62
CA LYS A 68 -4.23 16.86 17.21
C LYS A 68 -3.83 18.32 16.99
N PRO A 69 -4.04 18.91 15.80
CA PRO A 69 -3.71 20.30 15.60
C PRO A 69 -4.42 21.10 16.69
N GLY A 70 -3.63 21.66 17.60
CA GLY A 70 -4.11 22.42 18.72
C GLY A 70 -4.76 23.68 18.19
N LYS A 71 -6.09 23.71 18.20
CA LYS A 71 -6.98 24.82 18.60
C LYS A 71 -8.38 24.54 18.06
N SER A 72 -9.19 23.86 18.86
CA SER A 72 -10.61 24.18 18.95
C SER A 72 -11.03 24.07 20.41
N GLN A 73 -10.76 25.15 21.15
CA GLN A 73 -11.40 25.49 22.42
C GLN A 73 -12.91 25.75 22.22
N LEU A 74 -13.63 24.87 21.51
CA LEU A 74 -15.05 25.06 21.23
C LEU A 74 -15.84 23.77 21.04
N HIS A 75 -15.42 22.68 21.67
CA HIS A 75 -16.32 21.55 21.88
C HIS A 75 -16.56 21.42 23.38
N GLN A 76 -17.34 22.36 23.92
CA GLN A 76 -18.29 21.97 24.95
C GLN A 76 -19.01 20.75 24.36
N LYS A 77 -18.84 19.58 24.99
CA LYS A 77 -19.62 18.38 24.68
C LYS A 77 -21.08 18.69 24.98
N LYS A 78 -21.74 19.46 24.12
CA LYS A 78 -23.19 19.44 24.02
C LYS A 78 -23.52 18.01 23.63
N PRO A 79 -24.43 17.33 24.34
CA PRO A 79 -24.90 16.03 23.92
C PRO A 79 -25.37 16.16 22.47
N LEU A 80 -24.70 15.44 21.56
CA LEU A 80 -25.08 15.41 20.15
C LEU A 80 -26.46 14.75 20.11
N LYS A 81 -27.51 15.57 20.00
CA LYS A 81 -28.85 15.09 19.69
C LYS A 81 -28.86 14.86 18.18
N PRO A 82 -28.86 13.61 17.69
CA PRO A 82 -28.97 13.36 16.27
C PRO A 82 -30.34 13.87 15.81
N VAL A 83 -30.34 15.00 15.07
CA VAL A 83 -31.54 15.52 14.43
C VAL A 83 -31.75 14.75 13.14
N ARG A 84 -32.95 14.18 12.95
CA ARG A 84 -33.33 13.60 11.66
C ARG A 84 -33.57 14.74 10.68
N PHE A 85 -32.89 14.73 9.53
CA PHE A 85 -33.11 15.68 8.45
C PHE A 85 -33.06 14.97 7.09
N ASP A 86 -33.75 15.53 6.09
CA ASP A 86 -33.63 15.07 4.72
C ASP A 86 -32.46 15.80 4.03
N PRO A 87 -31.42 15.08 3.56
CA PRO A 87 -30.26 15.69 2.92
C PRO A 87 -30.58 16.46 1.63
N ASN A 88 -31.74 16.22 1.01
CA ASN A 88 -32.16 16.87 -0.24
C ASN A 88 -33.07 18.09 -0.02
N LEU A 89 -33.51 18.35 1.22
CA LEU A 89 -34.45 19.44 1.55
C LEU A 89 -33.90 20.42 2.59
N VAL A 90 -32.67 20.20 3.06
CA VAL A 90 -32.05 21.00 4.14
C VAL A 90 -31.39 22.28 3.61
N THR A 91 -31.55 23.38 4.35
CA THR A 91 -30.91 24.67 4.03
C THR A 91 -29.56 24.83 4.73
N ALA A 92 -28.72 25.76 4.24
CA ALA A 92 -27.44 26.04 4.90
C ALA A 92 -27.60 26.46 6.38
N ALA A 93 -28.60 27.28 6.69
CA ALA A 93 -28.88 27.71 8.06
C ALA A 93 -29.28 26.54 8.99
N GLN A 94 -30.06 25.58 8.49
CA GLN A 94 -30.43 24.38 9.22
C GLN A 94 -29.22 23.48 9.47
N LEU A 95 -28.33 23.33 8.48
CA LEU A 95 -27.06 22.60 8.62
C LEU A 95 -26.16 23.23 9.68
N GLU A 96 -26.03 24.56 9.69
CA GLU A 96 -25.25 25.29 10.69
C GLU A 96 -25.82 25.10 12.11
N ALA A 97 -27.14 25.15 12.26
CA ALA A 97 -27.81 24.89 13.54
C ALA A 97 -27.56 23.46 14.06
N MET A 98 -27.34 22.50 13.16
CA MET A 98 -26.98 21.11 13.48
C MET A 98 -25.49 20.91 13.76
N GLY A 99 -24.67 21.97 13.66
CA GLY A 99 -23.23 21.93 13.93
C GLY A 99 -22.37 21.64 12.69
N VAL A 100 -22.95 21.71 11.49
CA VAL A 100 -22.17 21.67 10.24
C VAL A 100 -21.45 23.01 10.06
N THR A 101 -20.19 22.98 9.63
CA THR A 101 -19.44 24.23 9.40
C THR A 101 -20.06 25.06 8.27
N SER A 102 -20.04 26.39 8.37
CA SER A 102 -20.65 27.27 7.36
C SER A 102 -20.10 27.05 5.94
N TYR A 103 -18.83 26.67 5.82
CA TYR A 103 -18.24 26.30 4.52
C TYR A 103 -18.93 25.07 3.91
N LEU A 104 -19.10 24.03 4.72
CA LEU A 104 -19.73 22.78 4.28
C LEU A 104 -21.23 22.98 4.01
N ALA A 105 -21.93 23.75 4.85
CA ALA A 105 -23.34 24.08 4.68
C ALA A 105 -23.62 24.80 3.35
N ARG A 106 -22.80 25.80 3.00
CA ARG A 106 -22.92 26.51 1.71
C ARG A 106 -22.62 25.60 0.51
N ASN A 107 -21.62 24.73 0.62
CA ASN A 107 -21.29 23.80 -0.47
C ASN A 107 -22.41 22.79 -0.69
N TRP A 108 -23.03 22.31 0.39
CA TRP A 108 -24.19 21.42 0.35
C TRP A 108 -25.36 22.08 -0.40
N GLU A 109 -25.72 23.30 -0.01
CA GLU A 109 -26.81 24.04 -0.64
C GLU A 109 -26.54 24.32 -2.13
N ARG A 110 -25.31 24.73 -2.48
CA ARG A 110 -24.89 24.90 -3.88
C ARG A 110 -24.97 23.59 -4.68
N TYR A 111 -24.65 22.45 -4.06
CA TYR A 111 -24.75 21.15 -4.71
C TYR A 111 -26.22 20.83 -5.05
N LEU A 112 -27.16 21.11 -4.14
CA LEU A 112 -28.60 20.95 -4.38
C LEU A 112 -29.11 21.93 -5.45
N GLN A 113 -28.69 23.20 -5.42
CA GLN A 113 -29.06 24.22 -6.43
C GLN A 113 -28.62 23.84 -7.85
N LYS A 114 -27.49 23.13 -7.97
CA LYS A 114 -27.01 22.59 -9.25
C LYS A 114 -27.79 21.35 -9.72
N GLY A 115 -28.80 20.92 -8.99
CA GLY A 115 -29.57 19.69 -9.27
C GLY A 115 -28.92 18.42 -8.74
N GLY A 116 -27.87 18.52 -7.93
CA GLY A 116 -27.28 17.40 -7.21
C GLY A 116 -28.30 16.79 -6.22
N LYS A 117 -28.28 15.47 -6.06
CA LYS A 117 -29.18 14.75 -5.15
C LYS A 117 -28.42 13.68 -4.39
N PHE A 118 -28.57 13.67 -3.07
CA PHE A 118 -28.05 12.62 -2.20
C PHE A 118 -28.96 11.40 -2.27
N ARG A 119 -28.52 10.36 -2.99
CA ARG A 119 -29.33 9.15 -3.28
C ARG A 119 -29.23 8.06 -2.19
N HIS A 120 -28.22 8.09 -1.32
CA HIS A 120 -28.00 7.05 -0.32
C HIS A 120 -27.58 7.62 1.03
N ALA A 121 -28.38 7.35 2.07
CA ALA A 121 -28.04 7.67 3.46
C ALA A 121 -27.01 6.71 4.08
N ASN A 122 -26.73 5.57 3.44
CA ASN A 122 -25.86 4.54 4.02
C ASN A 122 -24.96 3.86 2.97
N PRO A 123 -23.76 4.41 2.68
CA PRO A 123 -22.77 3.72 1.84
C PRO A 123 -22.15 2.49 2.53
N PHE A 124 -22.34 2.31 3.84
CA PHE A 124 -21.69 1.25 4.63
C PHE A 124 -22.41 -0.10 4.61
N ARG A 125 -23.61 -0.22 4.01
CA ARG A 125 -24.32 -1.52 3.94
C ARG A 125 -23.52 -2.57 3.17
N LYS A 126 -22.77 -2.18 2.14
CA LYS A 126 -22.06 -3.14 1.26
C LYS A 126 -20.76 -3.67 1.87
N LEU A 127 -20.07 -2.85 2.68
CA LEU A 127 -18.87 -3.23 3.43
C LEU A 127 -19.16 -4.15 4.64
N ARG A 128 -20.44 -4.34 4.99
CA ARG A 128 -20.87 -4.96 6.25
C ARG A 128 -21.16 -6.47 6.14
N ASN A 129 -21.27 -7.04 4.93
CA ASN A 129 -21.59 -8.46 4.77
C ASN A 129 -20.37 -9.39 4.85
N ASP A 130 -19.15 -8.84 4.85
CA ASP A 130 -17.92 -9.61 4.68
C ASP A 130 -17.20 -9.88 6.01
N ARG A 131 -17.81 -9.51 7.14
CA ARG A 131 -17.27 -9.71 8.49
C ARG A 131 -18.21 -10.53 9.37
N PRO A 132 -17.91 -11.82 9.63
CA PRO A 132 -18.69 -12.64 10.54
C PRO A 132 -18.42 -12.18 11.97
N GLY A 133 -19.35 -11.42 12.57
CA GLY A 133 -19.24 -11.00 13.98
C GLY A 133 -20.07 -9.79 14.39
N ILE A 134 -20.63 -9.01 13.47
CA ILE A 134 -21.34 -7.76 13.82
C ILE A 134 -22.88 -7.93 13.83
N SER A 135 -23.43 -9.10 13.49
CA SER A 135 -24.89 -9.30 13.40
C SER A 135 -25.64 -9.14 14.73
N SER A 136 -24.99 -9.37 15.88
CA SER A 136 -25.68 -9.30 17.19
C SER A 136 -25.93 -7.87 17.69
N ALA A 137 -25.25 -6.85 17.16
CA ALA A 137 -25.34 -5.47 17.66
C ALA A 137 -26.42 -4.63 16.96
N TYR A 138 -27.06 -5.15 15.91
CA TYR A 138 -27.96 -4.36 15.05
C TYR A 138 -29.46 -4.63 15.25
N SER A 139 -29.85 -5.56 16.14
CA SER A 139 -31.26 -5.75 16.56
C SER A 139 -31.85 -4.51 17.24
N PHE A 140 -31.02 -3.55 17.65
CA PHE A 140 -31.45 -2.32 18.35
C PHE A 140 -31.91 -1.19 17.41
N TYR A 141 -31.76 -1.33 16.08
CA TYR A 141 -32.04 -0.26 15.12
C TYR A 141 -33.28 -0.49 14.24
N ASP A 142 -33.99 -1.62 14.41
CA ASP A 142 -35.22 -1.95 13.66
C ASP A 142 -36.47 -1.85 14.58
N GLY A 143 -36.62 -0.69 15.22
CA GLY A 143 -37.81 -0.29 16.00
C GLY A 143 -38.19 1.16 15.75
#